data_AF-A0A0L8FIY5-F1
#
_entry.id   AF-A0A0L8FIY5-F1
#
_cell.length_a   1.000
_cell.length_b   1.000
_cell.length_c   1.000
_cell.angle_alpha   90.00
_cell.angle_beta   90.00
_cell.angle_gamma   90.00
#
_symmetry.space_group_name_H-M   'P 1'
#
loop_
_entity.id
_entity.type
_entity.pdbx_description
1 polymer ?
#
loop_
_entity_poly.entity_id
_entity_poly.type
_entity_poly.pdbx_seq_one_letter_code
_entity_poly.pdbx_strand_id
1 'polypeptide(L)'
;EDLDTPEEIDPEGLEVDWESETPLESPNTIPEYTAEQENADSKHWKSIVIGEKHFRIDMKVVEPYKKILSHGGYMGEDLNAIIVFSGCFLPDRGRKDYNYVMDNLFLYVTSTLEQLVAEDYMIVFFHGATPRRQMPGFSWLKRCYQMIDHRLKKNLKALLLVHPTLWLKTIVMMTRPFISSKFYSKLHYVKTLEELSKMVPMEHIYVPDQVKL
;
A
#
# COMPACT_ATOMS: atom_id res chain seq x y z
N GLU A 1 -47.67 -44.26 -29.25
CA GLU A 1 -47.30 -45.03 -30.46
C GLU A 1 -48.22 -44.48 -31.53
N ASP A 2 -47.77 -43.69 -32.49
CA ASP A 2 -46.57 -43.85 -33.32
C ASP A 2 -45.81 -42.54 -33.61
N LEU A 3 -44.52 -42.73 -33.87
CA LEU A 3 -43.47 -41.75 -34.19
C LEU A 3 -43.78 -40.97 -35.48
N ASP A 4 -43.48 -39.67 -35.48
CA ASP A 4 -43.28 -38.88 -36.69
C ASP A 4 -41.78 -38.58 -36.87
N THR A 5 -41.29 -38.75 -38.08
CA THR A 5 -39.86 -38.87 -38.42
C THR A 5 -39.36 -37.51 -38.95
N PRO A 6 -38.13 -37.03 -38.62
CA PRO A 6 -37.66 -35.74 -39.12
C PRO A 6 -37.22 -35.80 -40.58
N GLU A 7 -37.62 -34.80 -41.37
CA GLU A 7 -37.16 -34.57 -42.75
C GLU A 7 -35.64 -34.35 -42.81
N GLU A 8 -34.98 -35.10 -43.69
CA GLU A 8 -33.59 -34.92 -44.09
C GLU A 8 -33.45 -33.63 -44.93
N ILE A 9 -32.49 -32.77 -44.59
CA ILE A 9 -32.08 -31.63 -45.42
C ILE A 9 -30.73 -31.96 -46.07
N ASP A 10 -30.77 -31.86 -47.41
CA ASP A 10 -29.76 -32.10 -48.45
C ASP A 10 -28.41 -31.39 -48.23
N PRO A 11 -27.24 -32.03 -48.46
CA PRO A 11 -25.91 -31.48 -48.14
C PRO A 11 -25.17 -30.85 -49.33
N GLU A 12 -25.85 -30.16 -50.24
CA GLU A 12 -25.20 -29.50 -51.38
C GLU A 12 -25.58 -28.02 -51.51
N GLY A 13 -24.61 -27.13 -51.28
CA GLY A 13 -24.73 -25.74 -51.70
C GLY A 13 -24.16 -24.69 -50.76
N LEU A 14 -22.87 -24.78 -50.40
CA LEU A 14 -22.11 -23.59 -50.05
C LEU A 14 -20.64 -23.77 -50.50
N GLU A 15 -20.39 -23.59 -51.79
CA GLU A 15 -19.03 -23.36 -52.28
C GLU A 15 -18.57 -22.00 -51.76
N VAL A 16 -17.68 -22.03 -50.77
CA VAL A 16 -17.00 -20.84 -50.26
C VAL A 16 -15.85 -20.52 -51.21
N ASP A 17 -16.05 -19.49 -52.02
CA ASP A 17 -15.05 -18.89 -52.90
C ASP A 17 -13.92 -18.25 -52.07
N TRP A 18 -12.71 -18.82 -52.15
CA TRP A 18 -11.55 -18.40 -51.34
C TRP A 18 -10.77 -17.20 -51.93
N GLU A 19 -11.30 -16.50 -52.94
CA GLU A 19 -10.58 -15.41 -53.63
C GLU A 19 -11.23 -14.02 -53.48
N SER A 20 -11.73 -13.68 -52.29
CA SER A 20 -12.14 -12.29 -51.99
C SER A 20 -11.22 -11.62 -50.97
N GLU A 21 -10.18 -10.95 -51.47
CA GLU A 21 -9.36 -10.01 -50.69
C GLU A 21 -10.20 -8.78 -50.29
N THR A 22 -10.87 -8.90 -49.14
CA THR A 22 -11.38 -7.75 -48.39
C THR A 22 -10.29 -7.33 -47.40
N PRO A 23 -9.86 -6.06 -47.36
CA PRO A 23 -8.90 -5.59 -46.35
C PRO A 23 -9.56 -5.68 -44.97
N LEU A 24 -9.21 -6.72 -44.21
CA LEU A 24 -9.56 -6.83 -42.80
C LEU A 24 -8.83 -5.72 -42.04
N GLU A 25 -9.58 -4.73 -41.55
CA GLU A 25 -9.09 -3.83 -40.51
C GLU A 25 -8.54 -4.67 -39.35
N SER A 26 -7.26 -4.48 -39.06
CA SER A 26 -6.49 -5.24 -38.08
C SER A 26 -7.20 -5.26 -36.71
N PRO A 27 -7.60 -6.42 -36.18
CA PRO A 27 -8.14 -6.51 -34.84
C PRO A 27 -6.99 -6.35 -33.85
N ASN A 28 -7.05 -5.27 -33.05
CA ASN A 28 -6.22 -4.96 -31.87
C ASN A 28 -5.18 -6.03 -31.50
N THR A 29 -4.00 -5.97 -32.13
CA THR A 29 -2.85 -6.79 -31.76
C THR A 29 -2.44 -6.45 -30.33
N ILE A 30 -2.45 -7.47 -29.46
CA ILE A 30 -1.82 -7.38 -28.13
C ILE A 30 -0.36 -6.99 -28.37
N PRO A 31 0.15 -5.91 -27.77
CA PRO A 31 1.53 -5.48 -27.98
C PRO A 31 2.50 -6.63 -27.69
N GLU A 32 3.31 -7.04 -28.67
CA GLU A 32 4.36 -8.03 -28.47
C GLU A 32 5.43 -7.45 -27.55
N TYR A 33 5.50 -8.01 -26.35
CA TYR A 33 6.52 -7.70 -25.37
C TYR A 33 7.80 -8.45 -25.71
N THR A 34 8.94 -7.76 -25.75
CA THR A 34 10.24 -8.45 -25.88
C THR A 34 10.53 -9.25 -24.60
N ALA A 35 11.28 -10.34 -24.72
CA ALA A 35 11.73 -11.13 -23.56
C ALA A 35 12.48 -10.28 -22.52
N GLU A 36 13.17 -9.22 -22.94
CA GLU A 36 13.83 -8.26 -22.05
C GLU A 36 12.84 -7.37 -21.29
N GLN A 37 11.78 -6.90 -21.96
CA GLN A 37 10.70 -6.13 -21.32
C GLN A 37 9.87 -7.00 -20.38
N GLU A 38 9.61 -8.26 -20.73
CA GLU A 38 8.87 -9.21 -19.89
C GLU A 38 9.68 -9.60 -18.65
N ASN A 39 11.00 -9.81 -18.82
CA ASN A 39 11.92 -10.10 -17.71
C ASN A 39 12.16 -8.85 -16.83
N ALA A 40 12.19 -7.66 -17.43
CA ALA A 40 12.21 -6.40 -16.68
C ALA A 40 10.93 -6.25 -15.85
N ASP A 41 9.75 -6.36 -16.45
CA ASP A 41 8.47 -6.24 -15.74
C ASP A 41 8.32 -7.31 -14.65
N SER A 42 8.82 -8.53 -14.88
CA SER A 42 8.87 -9.60 -13.87
C SER A 42 9.74 -9.26 -12.65
N LYS A 43 10.87 -8.55 -12.84
CA LYS A 43 11.76 -8.11 -11.74
C LYS A 43 11.15 -7.02 -10.85
N HIS A 44 10.12 -6.32 -11.31
CA HIS A 44 9.47 -5.26 -10.53
C HIS A 44 8.41 -5.79 -9.56
N TRP A 45 7.95 -7.04 -9.71
CA TRP A 45 6.98 -7.59 -8.76
C TRP A 45 7.67 -8.26 -7.57
N LYS A 46 7.31 -7.86 -6.35
CA LYS A 46 7.74 -8.52 -5.11
C LYS A 46 6.58 -9.31 -4.51
N SER A 47 6.70 -10.64 -4.50
CA SER A 47 5.75 -11.51 -3.80
C SER A 47 6.00 -11.45 -2.29
N ILE A 48 4.92 -11.28 -1.52
CA ILE A 48 4.95 -11.23 -0.06
C ILE A 48 3.82 -12.08 0.52
N VAL A 49 3.97 -12.45 1.79
CA VAL A 49 2.93 -13.11 2.57
C VAL A 49 2.63 -12.20 3.76
N ILE A 50 1.38 -11.77 3.89
CA ILE A 50 0.90 -11.02 5.07
C ILE A 50 -0.14 -11.91 5.74
N GLY A 51 0.16 -12.37 6.95
CA GLY A 51 -0.60 -13.44 7.61
C GLY A 51 -0.56 -14.74 6.80
N GLU A 52 -1.72 -15.18 6.29
CA GLU A 52 -1.85 -16.39 5.46
C GLU A 52 -2.11 -16.09 3.97
N LYS A 53 -2.13 -14.81 3.59
CA LYS A 53 -2.49 -14.38 2.23
C LYS A 53 -1.25 -13.98 1.44
N HIS A 54 -1.21 -14.44 0.19
CA HIS A 54 -0.19 -14.05 -0.77
C HIS A 54 -0.59 -12.74 -1.46
N PHE A 55 0.33 -11.78 -1.49
CA PHE A 55 0.20 -10.54 -2.23
C PHE A 55 1.39 -10.35 -3.17
N ARG A 56 1.21 -9.55 -4.21
CA ARG A 56 2.28 -9.07 -5.08
C ARG A 56 2.31 -7.54 -5.01
N ILE A 57 3.49 -7.00 -4.76
CA ILE A 57 3.74 -5.56 -4.79
C ILE A 57 4.38 -5.23 -6.13
N ASP A 58 3.82 -4.26 -6.86
CA ASP A 58 4.53 -3.60 -7.94
C ASP A 58 5.56 -2.60 -7.36
N MET A 59 6.82 -2.98 -7.37
CA MET A 59 7.92 -2.16 -6.87
C MET A 59 8.17 -0.93 -7.73
N LYS A 60 7.78 -0.93 -9.02
CA LYS A 60 7.98 0.21 -9.93
C LYS A 60 7.22 1.43 -9.45
N VAL A 61 5.99 1.24 -8.97
CA VAL A 61 5.16 2.33 -8.44
C VAL A 61 5.53 2.71 -7.00
N VAL A 62 6.18 1.82 -6.25
CA VAL A 62 6.61 2.04 -4.86
C VAL A 62 7.96 2.74 -4.79
N GLU A 63 8.88 2.47 -5.72
CA GLU A 63 10.26 2.98 -5.73
C GLU A 63 10.37 4.49 -5.39
N PRO A 64 9.56 5.38 -6.01
CA PRO A 64 9.67 6.82 -5.76
C PRO A 64 9.31 7.23 -4.32
N TYR A 65 8.57 6.38 -3.60
CA TYR A 65 8.01 6.67 -2.28
C TYR A 65 8.68 5.90 -1.14
N LYS A 66 9.74 5.10 -1.40
CA LYS A 66 10.41 4.31 -0.36
C LYS A 66 10.91 5.12 0.83
N LYS A 67 11.23 6.42 0.62
CA LYS A 67 11.63 7.37 1.67
C LYS A 67 10.55 7.62 2.73
N ILE A 68 9.32 7.14 2.50
CA ILE A 68 8.25 7.18 3.50
C ILE A 68 8.61 6.43 4.77
N LEU A 69 9.46 5.40 4.69
CA LEU A 69 9.97 4.66 5.84
C LEU A 69 11.48 4.89 6.01
N SER A 70 11.90 5.03 7.26
CA SER A 70 13.30 4.96 7.66
C SER A 70 13.45 4.36 9.06
N HIS A 71 14.64 3.86 9.37
CA HIS A 71 14.96 3.33 10.70
C HIS A 71 15.55 4.45 11.56
N GLY A 72 14.96 4.69 12.73
CA GLY A 72 15.30 5.75 13.67
C GLY A 72 16.23 5.33 14.81
N GLY A 73 16.81 4.13 14.75
CA GLY A 73 17.62 3.55 15.82
C GLY A 73 16.80 2.65 16.75
N TYR A 74 17.34 2.40 17.93
CA TYR A 74 16.75 1.52 18.94
C TYR A 74 16.59 2.26 20.27
N MET A 75 15.63 1.83 21.10
CA MET A 75 15.26 2.52 22.33
C MET A 75 15.09 1.56 23.51
N GLY A 76 15.70 1.92 24.63
CA GLY A 76 15.63 1.19 25.91
C GLY A 76 16.51 -0.06 25.95
N GLU A 77 16.47 -0.74 27.09
CA GLU A 77 17.22 -1.99 27.32
C GLU A 77 16.73 -3.14 26.43
N ASP A 78 15.43 -3.16 26.12
CA ASP A 78 14.82 -4.13 25.20
C ASP A 78 15.14 -3.86 23.71
N LEU A 79 15.96 -2.85 23.38
CA LEU A 79 16.33 -2.47 22.02
C LEU A 79 15.12 -2.35 21.06
N ASN A 80 14.07 -1.64 21.49
CA ASN A 80 12.86 -1.49 20.67
C ASN A 80 13.19 -0.68 19.41
N ALA A 81 12.93 -1.23 18.23
CA ALA A 81 13.18 -0.53 16.97
C ALA A 81 12.29 0.71 16.85
N ILE A 82 12.87 1.84 16.41
CA ILE A 82 12.13 3.04 16.05
C ILE A 82 11.96 3.05 14.54
N ILE A 83 10.72 3.00 14.08
CA ILE A 83 10.37 3.13 12.67
C ILE A 83 9.81 4.53 12.43
N VAL A 84 10.43 5.26 11.51
CA VAL A 84 10.00 6.61 11.15
C VAL A 84 9.15 6.54 9.90
N PHE A 85 7.90 6.99 10.01
CA PHE A 85 6.99 7.19 8.90
C PHE A 85 6.92 8.68 8.56
N SER A 86 7.34 9.05 7.34
CA SER A 86 7.42 10.44 6.88
C SER A 86 6.28 10.75 5.91
N GLY A 87 5.19 11.33 6.42
CA GLY A 87 3.97 11.52 5.63
C GLY A 87 4.13 12.43 4.41
N CYS A 88 5.07 13.38 4.43
CA CYS A 88 5.35 14.28 3.31
C CYS A 88 5.81 13.58 2.01
N PHE A 89 6.21 12.31 2.09
CA PHE A 89 6.58 11.49 0.94
C PHE A 89 5.43 10.62 0.41
N LEU A 90 4.19 10.84 0.86
CA LEU A 90 3.02 10.16 0.31
C LEU A 90 2.71 10.63 -1.12
N PRO A 91 2.14 9.76 -1.97
CA PRO A 91 1.71 10.14 -3.31
C PRO A 91 0.63 11.22 -3.28
N ASP A 92 0.61 12.07 -4.31
CA ASP A 92 -0.45 13.07 -4.49
C ASP A 92 -1.72 12.43 -5.07
N ARG A 93 -2.89 12.77 -4.50
CA ARG A 93 -4.20 12.28 -4.98
C ARG A 93 -4.62 12.83 -6.34
N GLY A 94 -3.94 13.84 -6.88
CA GLY A 94 -4.12 14.30 -8.26
C GLY A 94 -3.76 13.25 -9.31
N ARG A 95 -3.06 12.17 -8.93
CA ARG A 95 -2.71 11.09 -9.85
C ARG A 95 -3.90 10.18 -10.15
N LYS A 96 -4.03 9.76 -11.42
CA LYS A 96 -5.09 8.82 -11.87
C LYS A 96 -4.99 7.45 -11.19
N ASP A 97 -3.78 7.00 -10.90
CA ASP A 97 -3.44 5.70 -10.30
C ASP A 97 -3.29 5.74 -8.77
N TYR A 98 -3.73 6.82 -8.10
CA TYR A 98 -3.46 7.05 -6.67
C TYR A 98 -3.79 5.85 -5.76
N ASN A 99 -4.97 5.23 -5.91
CA ASN A 99 -5.35 4.09 -5.08
C ASN A 99 -4.46 2.88 -5.33
N TYR A 100 -4.06 2.63 -6.58
CA TYR A 100 -3.16 1.55 -6.93
C TYR A 100 -1.78 1.73 -6.30
N VAL A 101 -1.23 2.96 -6.39
CA VAL A 101 0.04 3.31 -5.75
C VAL A 101 -0.06 3.16 -4.23
N MET A 102 -1.13 3.66 -3.62
CA MET A 102 -1.34 3.60 -2.17
C MET A 102 -1.49 2.16 -1.67
N ASP A 103 -2.23 1.31 -2.38
CA ASP A 103 -2.41 -0.09 -2.01
C ASP A 103 -1.07 -0.85 -2.07
N ASN A 104 -0.27 -0.65 -3.12
CA ASN A 104 1.08 -1.21 -3.22
C ASN A 104 2.03 -0.66 -2.14
N LEU A 105 1.95 0.64 -1.85
CA LEU A 105 2.78 1.27 -0.81
C LEU A 105 2.42 0.76 0.58
N PHE A 106 1.14 0.53 0.86
CA PHE A 106 0.69 -0.09 2.10
C PHE A 106 1.22 -1.51 2.28
N LEU A 107 1.16 -2.32 1.21
CA LEU A 107 1.74 -3.67 1.21
C LEU A 107 3.25 -3.64 1.43
N TYR A 108 3.96 -2.71 0.77
CA TYR A 108 5.40 -2.50 0.99
C TYR A 108 5.72 -2.14 2.45
N VAL A 109 5.01 -1.17 3.01
CA VAL A 109 5.18 -0.73 4.41
C VAL A 109 4.92 -1.88 5.37
N THR A 110 3.81 -2.61 5.18
CA THR A 110 3.43 -3.73 6.04
C THR A 110 4.45 -4.86 5.96
N SER A 111 4.87 -5.26 4.76
CA SER A 111 5.91 -6.28 4.56
C SER A 111 7.24 -5.89 5.19
N THR A 112 7.60 -4.60 5.10
CA THR A 112 8.82 -4.08 5.74
C THR A 112 8.70 -4.16 7.26
N LEU A 113 7.56 -3.78 7.84
CA LEU A 113 7.32 -3.95 9.27
C LEU A 113 7.35 -5.42 9.69
N GLU A 114 6.78 -6.35 8.92
CA GLU A 114 6.81 -7.78 9.27
C GLU A 114 8.23 -8.34 9.39
N GLN A 115 9.15 -7.83 8.56
CA GLN A 115 10.58 -8.20 8.58
C GLN A 115 11.34 -7.55 9.73
N LEU A 116 10.98 -6.32 10.09
CA LEU A 116 11.68 -5.55 11.14
C LEU A 116 11.17 -5.90 12.55
N VAL A 117 9.90 -6.27 12.68
CA VAL A 117 9.19 -6.42 13.95
C VAL A 117 9.25 -7.87 14.43
N ALA A 118 10.43 -8.45 14.55
CA ALA A 118 10.56 -9.70 15.32
C ALA A 118 10.19 -9.46 16.81
N GLU A 119 10.41 -8.23 17.27
CA GLU A 119 10.27 -7.79 18.66
C GLU A 119 9.34 -6.58 18.78
N ASP A 120 9.32 -5.94 19.96
CA ASP A 120 8.56 -4.73 20.21
C ASP A 120 9.19 -3.50 19.52
N TYR A 121 8.34 -2.56 19.07
CA TYR A 121 8.79 -1.42 18.27
C TYR A 121 7.92 -0.18 18.47
N MET A 122 8.44 0.98 18.09
CA MET A 122 7.71 2.25 18.09
C MET A 122 7.64 2.81 16.68
N ILE A 123 6.56 3.52 16.36
CA ILE A 123 6.44 4.29 15.13
C ILE A 123 6.43 5.77 15.47
N VAL A 124 7.31 6.54 14.83
CA VAL A 124 7.27 8.00 14.79
C VAL A 124 6.65 8.41 13.46
N PHE A 125 5.42 8.93 13.48
CA PHE A 125 4.74 9.43 12.30
C PHE A 125 4.85 10.95 12.21
N PHE A 126 5.71 11.45 11.33
CA PHE A 126 5.80 12.87 11.00
C PHE A 126 4.66 13.28 10.07
N HIS A 127 3.56 13.76 10.66
CA HIS A 127 2.39 14.21 9.91
C HIS A 127 2.46 15.69 9.51
N GLY A 128 3.08 16.56 10.32
CA GLY A 128 2.98 18.03 10.23
C GLY A 128 3.12 18.66 8.84
N ALA A 129 3.92 18.03 7.98
CA ALA A 129 4.18 18.50 6.63
C ALA A 129 3.40 17.77 5.53
N THR A 130 2.43 16.94 5.87
CA THR A 130 1.69 16.11 4.91
C THR A 130 0.51 16.89 4.35
N PRO A 131 0.55 17.32 3.07
CA PRO A 131 -0.58 17.98 2.44
C PRO A 131 -1.83 17.10 2.53
N ARG A 132 -2.98 17.68 2.87
CA ARG A 132 -4.25 16.95 3.00
C ARG A 132 -4.59 16.10 1.76
N ARG A 133 -4.20 16.58 0.58
CA ARG A 133 -4.39 15.88 -0.71
C ARG A 133 -3.59 14.59 -0.83
N GLN A 134 -2.52 14.38 -0.06
CA GLN A 134 -1.78 13.11 -0.06
C GLN A 134 -2.37 12.08 0.90
N MET A 135 -3.29 12.50 1.79
CA MET A 135 -3.81 11.62 2.82
C MET A 135 -4.98 10.77 2.30
N PRO A 136 -4.95 9.44 2.54
CA PRO A 136 -6.02 8.54 2.14
C PRO A 136 -7.33 8.84 2.88
N GLY A 137 -8.43 8.32 2.33
CA GLY A 137 -9.75 8.41 2.95
C GLY A 137 -9.90 7.51 4.17
N PHE A 138 -10.94 7.76 4.96
CA PHE A 138 -11.27 6.97 6.15
C PHE A 138 -11.50 5.49 5.83
N SER A 139 -12.22 5.18 4.76
CA SER A 139 -12.48 3.79 4.33
C SER A 139 -11.19 3.02 4.04
N TRP A 140 -10.22 3.68 3.40
CA TRP A 140 -8.90 3.10 3.11
C TRP A 140 -8.13 2.81 4.41
N LEU A 141 -8.08 3.78 5.34
CA LEU A 141 -7.42 3.61 6.64
C LEU A 141 -8.04 2.47 7.47
N LYS A 142 -9.37 2.35 7.46
CA LYS A 142 -10.08 1.24 8.11
C LYS A 142 -9.67 -0.10 7.51
N ARG A 143 -9.64 -0.23 6.17
CA ARG A 143 -9.20 -1.46 5.49
C ARG A 143 -7.75 -1.78 5.85
N CYS A 144 -6.85 -0.80 5.83
CA CYS A 144 -5.45 -0.99 6.22
C CYS A 144 -5.34 -1.53 7.64
N TYR A 145 -6.02 -0.92 8.61
CA TYR A 145 -6.04 -1.43 9.98
C TYR A 145 -6.54 -2.89 10.03
N GLN A 146 -7.56 -3.25 9.27
CA GLN A 146 -8.07 -4.64 9.25
C GLN A 146 -7.07 -5.62 8.62
N MET A 147 -6.30 -5.19 7.61
CA MET A 147 -5.33 -6.02 6.90
C MET A 147 -4.01 -6.22 7.67
N ILE A 148 -3.62 -5.28 8.54
CA ILE A 148 -2.40 -5.42 9.34
C ILE A 148 -2.54 -6.65 10.26
N ASP A 149 -1.52 -7.51 10.26
CA ASP A 149 -1.49 -8.70 11.10
C ASP A 149 -1.60 -8.36 12.60
N HIS A 150 -2.23 -9.27 13.37
CA HIS A 150 -2.42 -9.07 14.81
C HIS A 150 -1.09 -8.90 15.55
N ARG A 151 -0.04 -9.62 15.14
CA ARG A 151 1.30 -9.55 15.73
C ARG A 151 1.90 -8.16 15.64
N LEU A 152 1.83 -7.51 14.48
CA LEU A 152 2.31 -6.14 14.28
C LEU A 152 1.58 -5.15 15.20
N LYS A 153 0.25 -5.27 15.30
CA LYS A 153 -0.55 -4.44 16.20
C LYS A 153 -0.18 -4.67 17.66
N LYS A 154 0.14 -5.91 18.04
CA LYS A 154 0.49 -6.29 19.41
C LYS A 154 1.84 -5.72 19.81
N ASN A 155 2.87 -5.93 18.99
CA ASN A 155 4.26 -5.55 19.26
C ASN A 155 4.54 -4.04 19.16
N LEU A 156 3.62 -3.27 18.56
CA LEU A 156 3.72 -1.81 18.58
C LEU A 156 3.61 -1.29 20.02
N LYS A 157 4.65 -0.68 20.59
CA LYS A 157 4.60 -0.04 21.92
C LYS A 157 3.93 1.32 21.86
N ALA A 158 4.30 2.14 20.89
CA ALA A 158 3.76 3.49 20.72
C ALA A 158 3.72 3.91 19.25
N LEU A 159 2.69 4.68 18.88
CA LEU A 159 2.55 5.42 17.64
C LEU A 159 2.54 6.92 17.96
N LEU A 160 3.68 7.56 17.80
CA LEU A 160 3.90 8.97 18.06
C LEU A 160 3.50 9.79 16.84
N LEU A 161 2.36 10.47 16.91
CA LEU A 161 1.79 11.31 15.86
C LEU A 161 2.34 12.74 16.00
N VAL A 162 3.42 13.03 15.28
CA VAL A 162 4.17 14.27 15.40
C VAL A 162 3.56 15.37 14.51
N HIS A 163 3.37 16.55 15.11
CA HIS A 163 2.68 17.70 14.52
C HIS A 163 1.29 17.34 13.95
N PRO A 164 0.38 16.82 14.79
CA PRO A 164 -0.91 16.34 14.32
C PRO A 164 -1.80 17.51 13.87
N THR A 165 -2.28 17.47 12.63
CA THR A 165 -3.26 18.44 12.13
C THR A 165 -4.65 18.17 12.71
N LEU A 166 -5.55 19.16 12.61
CA LEU A 166 -6.95 18.97 13.00
C LEU A 166 -7.57 17.79 12.24
N TRP A 167 -7.30 17.67 10.94
CA TRP A 167 -7.80 16.57 10.13
C TRP A 167 -7.36 15.19 10.66
N LEU A 168 -6.07 15.02 10.99
CA LEU A 168 -5.57 13.77 11.56
C LEU A 168 -6.30 13.44 12.88
N LYS A 169 -6.43 14.44 13.76
CA LYS A 169 -7.13 14.27 15.04
C LYS A 169 -8.59 13.83 14.84
N THR A 170 -9.29 14.43 13.88
CA THR A 170 -10.67 14.04 13.54
C THR A 170 -10.72 12.60 13.04
N ILE A 171 -9.80 12.19 12.16
CA ILE A 171 -9.75 10.80 11.67
C ILE A 171 -9.47 9.82 12.80
N VAL A 172 -8.48 10.09 13.66
CA VAL A 172 -8.18 9.23 14.81
C VAL A 172 -9.41 9.10 15.71
N MET A 173 -10.10 10.20 15.99
CA MET A 173 -11.35 10.19 16.77
C MET A 173 -12.44 9.34 16.10
N MET A 174 -12.63 9.48 14.78
CA MET A 174 -13.60 8.69 14.00
C MET A 174 -13.23 7.20 13.91
N THR A 175 -11.94 6.84 13.98
CA THR A 175 -11.50 5.43 13.96
C THR A 175 -11.68 4.71 15.28
N ARG A 176 -11.84 5.44 16.40
CA ARG A 176 -11.99 4.87 17.76
C ARG A 176 -12.98 3.69 17.87
N PRO A 177 -14.20 3.70 17.29
CA PRO A 177 -15.12 2.56 17.38
C PRO A 177 -14.66 1.31 16.61
N PHE A 178 -13.66 1.41 15.73
CA PHE A 178 -13.20 0.31 14.88
C PHE A 178 -11.83 -0.25 15.28
N ILE A 179 -11.10 0.46 16.15
CA ILE A 179 -9.80 0.01 16.64
C ILE A 179 -9.90 -0.43 18.10
N SER A 180 -9.14 -1.45 18.48
CA SER A 180 -9.19 -1.94 19.86
C SER A 180 -8.73 -0.86 20.84
N SER A 181 -9.32 -0.82 22.04
CA SER A 181 -8.91 0.13 23.09
C SER A 181 -7.41 0.04 23.41
N LYS A 182 -6.85 -1.18 23.37
CA LYS A 182 -5.41 -1.45 23.52
C LYS A 182 -4.56 -0.84 22.42
N PHE A 183 -5.07 -0.77 21.19
CA PHE A 183 -4.35 -0.11 20.10
C PHE A 183 -4.52 1.41 20.21
N TYR A 184 -5.74 1.89 20.47
CA TYR A 184 -6.01 3.31 20.66
C TYR A 184 -5.13 3.93 21.76
N SER A 185 -4.87 3.22 22.85
CA SER A 185 -3.99 3.70 23.93
C SER A 185 -2.53 3.87 23.54
N LYS A 186 -2.10 3.34 22.39
CA LYS A 186 -0.74 3.48 21.85
C LYS A 186 -0.58 4.74 21.01
N LEU A 187 -1.66 5.44 20.68
CA LEU A 187 -1.61 6.66 19.87
C LEU A 187 -1.30 7.86 20.77
N HIS A 188 -0.17 8.51 20.53
CA HIS A 188 0.25 9.68 21.29
C HIS A 188 0.44 10.87 20.37
N TYR A 189 -0.21 11.99 20.68
CA TYR A 189 0.01 13.24 19.97
C TYR A 189 1.25 13.93 20.50
N VAL A 190 2.15 14.30 19.60
CA VAL A 190 3.39 15.03 19.92
C VAL A 190 3.36 16.33 19.14
N LYS A 191 3.28 17.46 19.82
CA LYS A 191 3.05 18.77 19.19
C LYS A 191 4.31 19.37 18.60
N THR A 192 5.47 19.07 19.17
CA THR A 192 6.77 19.67 18.79
C THR A 192 7.88 18.62 18.71
N LEU A 193 8.95 18.92 17.98
CA LEU A 193 10.16 18.07 17.97
C LEU A 193 10.86 18.03 19.32
N GLU A 194 10.71 19.08 20.14
CA GLU A 194 11.23 19.11 21.51
C GLU A 194 10.47 18.16 22.45
N GLU A 195 9.15 18.03 22.28
CA GLU A 195 8.38 17.00 22.98
C GLU A 195 8.81 15.60 22.51
N LEU A 196 9.07 15.42 21.21
CA LEU A 196 9.53 14.14 20.66
C LEU A 196 10.90 13.73 21.22
N SER A 197 11.85 14.66 21.31
CA SER A 197 13.21 14.38 21.80
C SER A 197 13.26 13.97 23.27
N LYS A 198 12.20 14.24 24.03
CA LYS A 198 12.04 13.76 25.41
C LYS A 198 11.50 12.33 25.48
N MET A 199 10.95 11.80 24.38
CA MET A 199 10.34 10.48 24.29
C MET A 199 11.23 9.44 23.60
N VAL A 200 12.02 9.86 22.59
CA VAL A 200 12.88 8.96 21.81
C VAL A 200 14.23 9.60 21.50
N PRO A 201 15.33 8.82 21.37
CA PRO A 201 16.61 9.31 20.92
C PRO A 201 16.51 9.82 19.48
N MET A 202 17.02 11.03 19.23
CA MET A 202 16.88 11.70 17.95
C MET A 202 18.07 11.49 17.01
N GLU A 203 19.17 10.91 17.48
CA GLU A 203 20.46 10.81 16.76
C GLU A 203 20.36 10.13 15.40
N HIS A 204 19.50 9.12 15.28
CA HIS A 204 19.31 8.34 14.06
C HIS A 204 17.95 8.61 13.38
N ILE A 205 17.14 9.53 13.92
CA ILE A 205 15.85 9.88 13.35
C ILE A 205 16.05 10.90 12.24
N TYR A 206 15.78 10.49 11.00
CA TYR A 206 15.69 11.42 9.89
C TYR A 206 14.38 12.23 9.99
N VAL A 207 14.51 13.53 10.28
CA VAL A 207 13.39 14.48 10.24
C VAL A 207 13.36 15.16 8.87
N PRO A 208 12.29 15.01 8.06
CA PRO A 208 12.16 15.72 6.79
C PRO A 208 12.15 17.24 6.99
N ASP A 209 12.75 17.99 6.08
CA ASP A 209 12.88 19.45 6.22
C ASP A 209 11.53 20.16 6.32
N GLN A 210 10.51 19.66 5.62
CA GLN A 210 9.16 20.22 5.66
C GLN A 210 8.52 20.13 7.05
N VAL A 211 9.03 19.24 7.91
CA VAL A 211 8.54 19.00 9.28
C VAL A 211 9.29 19.85 10.31
N LYS A 212 10.47 20.36 9.96
CA LYS A 212 11.29 21.21 10.85
C LYS A 212 10.76 22.66 10.95
N LEU A 213 9.81 23.03 10.09
CA LEU A 213 9.22 24.36 9.97
C LEU A 213 8.06 24.58 10.94
#